data_AF-A0A847E100-F1
#
_entry.id   AF-A0A847E100-F1
#
_cell.length_a   1.000
_cell.length_b   1.000
_cell.length_c   1.000
_cell.angle_alpha   90.00
_cell.angle_beta   90.00
_cell.angle_gamma   90.00
#
_symmetry.space_group_name_H-M   'P 1'
#
loop_
_entity.id
_entity.type
_entity.pdbx_description
1 polymer ?
#
loop_
_entity_poly.entity_id
_entity_poly.type
_entity_poly.pdbx_seq_one_letter_code
_entity_poly.pdbx_strand_id
1 'polypeptide(L)' 'MSREVLLLVDALAREKNVGREVVFGALESALASATKKRFKEESDVRVAIDRM' A
#
# COMPACT_ATOMS: atom_id res chain seq x y z
N MET A 1 11.23 8.70 -11.33
CA MET A 1 10.02 8.28 -12.06
C MET A 1 9.29 7.26 -11.18
N SER A 2 8.54 7.75 -10.19
CA SER A 2 7.82 6.92 -9.20
C SER A 2 6.47 7.54 -8.81
N ARG A 3 5.83 8.29 -9.72
CA ARG A 3 4.57 9.03 -9.43
C ARG A 3 3.29 8.27 -9.80
N GLU A 4 3.39 7.13 -10.46
CA GLU A 4 2.23 6.32 -10.85
C GLU A 4 1.47 5.77 -9.64
N VAL A 5 2.19 5.31 -8.61
CA VAL A 5 1.58 4.83 -7.36
C VAL A 5 0.84 5.98 -6.66
N LEU A 6 1.43 7.17 -6.62
CA LEU A 6 0.80 8.36 -6.05
C LEU A 6 -0.48 8.76 -6.80
N LEU A 7 -0.45 8.73 -8.14
CA LEU A 7 -1.62 9.03 -8.97
C LEU A 7 -2.75 8.02 -8.78
N LEU A 8 -2.44 6.73 -8.71
CA LEU A 8 -3.41 5.68 -8.44
C LEU A 8 -4.03 5.81 -7.04
N VAL A 9 -3.21 6.12 -6.03
CA VAL A 9 -3.66 6.34 -4.66
C VAL A 9 -4.56 7.57 -4.58
N ASP A 10 -4.20 8.69 -5.21
CA ASP A 10 -5.01 9.91 -5.24
C ASP A 10 -6.35 9.68 -5.97
N ALA A 11 -6.35 8.94 -7.08
CA ALA A 11 -7.56 8.58 -7.80
C ALA A 11 -8.50 7.70 -6.95
N LEU A 12 -7.96 6.68 -6.27
CA LEU A 12 -8.74 5.78 -5.42
C LEU A 12 -9.27 6.49 -4.17
N ALA A 13 -8.45 7.36 -3.56
CA ALA A 13 -8.81 8.19 -2.42
C ALA A 13 -9.99 9.11 -2.78
N ARG A 14 -9.94 9.71 -3.97
CA ARG A 14 -11.01 10.58 -4.47
C ARG A 14 -12.27 9.80 -4.85
N GLU A 15 -12.14 8.63 -5.46
CA GLU A 15 -13.27 7.80 -5.88
C GLU A 15 -14.07 7.25 -4.68
N LYS A 16 -13.39 6.86 -3.61
CA LYS A 16 -14.04 6.35 -2.39
C LYS A 16 -14.18 7.38 -1.28
N ASN A 17 -13.80 8.64 -1.52
CA ASN A 17 -13.80 9.74 -0.55
C ASN A 17 -13.08 9.37 0.78
N VAL A 18 -12.00 8.61 0.68
CA VAL A 18 -11.18 8.14 1.80
C VAL A 18 -9.88 8.92 1.84
N GLY A 19 -9.38 9.19 3.05
CA GLY A 19 -8.09 9.88 3.21
C GLY A 19 -6.95 9.06 2.59
N ARG A 20 -5.97 9.73 1.99
CA ARG A 20 -4.78 9.10 1.40
C ARG A 20 -4.08 8.17 2.39
N GLU A 21 -4.04 8.53 3.67
CA GLU A 21 -3.48 7.70 4.74
C GLU A 21 -4.18 6.35 4.92
N VAL A 22 -5.51 6.31 4.75
CA VAL A 22 -6.30 5.07 4.81
C VAL A 22 -5.96 4.17 3.63
N VAL A 23 -5.83 4.75 2.43
CA VAL A 23 -5.45 4.01 1.22
C VAL A 23 -4.04 3.46 1.34
N PHE A 24 -3.08 4.26 1.81
CA PHE A 24 -1.71 3.81 2.04
C PHE A 24 -1.65 2.67 3.07
N GLY A 25 -2.32 2.80 4.21
CA GLY A 25 -2.34 1.74 5.23
C GLY A 25 -3.00 0.44 4.72
N ALA A 26 -4.03 0.56 3.89
CA ALA A 26 -4.64 -0.59 3.22
C ALA A 26 -3.69 -1.23 2.19
N LEU A 27 -2.97 -0.43 1.40
CA LEU A 27 -1.97 -0.90 0.45
C LEU A 27 -0.80 -1.59 1.15
N GLU A 28 -0.27 -1.00 2.22
CA GLU A 28 0.82 -1.56 3.03
C GLU A 28 0.42 -2.92 3.62
N SER A 29 -0.78 -3.02 4.18
CA SER A 29 -1.31 -4.28 4.72
C SER A 29 -1.54 -5.32 3.63
N ALA A 30 -2.05 -4.91 2.47
CA ALA A 30 -2.28 -5.80 1.33
C ALA A 30 -0.96 -6.34 0.76
N LEU A 31 0.04 -5.48 0.58
CA LEU A 31 1.36 -5.84 0.11
C LEU A 31 2.10 -6.70 1.12
N ALA A 32 2.04 -6.37 2.42
CA ALA A 32 2.60 -7.17 3.49
C ALA A 32 2.00 -8.58 3.52
N SER A 33 0.66 -8.69 3.42
CA SER A 33 -0.04 -9.97 3.36
C SER A 33 0.26 -10.78 2.09
N ALA A 34 0.30 -10.13 0.93
CA ALA A 34 0.65 -10.77 -0.34
C ALA A 34 2.09 -11.28 -0.35
N THR A 35 3.01 -10.50 0.22
CA THR A 35 4.43 -10.85 0.35
C THR A 35 4.60 -11.96 1.38
N LYS A 36 3.92 -11.88 2.53
CA LYS A 36 3.89 -12.94 3.54
C LYS A 36 3.37 -14.26 2.97
N LYS A 37 2.39 -14.25 2.05
CA LYS A 37 1.94 -15.47 1.35
C LYS A 37 2.99 -16.05 0.39
N ARG A 38 3.90 -15.23 -0.15
CA ARG A 38 5.01 -15.69 -1.01
C ARG A 38 6.15 -16.32 -0.21
N PHE A 39 6.36 -15.89 1.03
CA PHE A 39 7.38 -16.47 1.91
C PHE A 39 6.75 -17.59 2.77
N LYS A 40 7.23 -18.83 2.61
CA LYS A 40 6.66 -20.01 3.28
C LYS A 40 6.93 -20.08 4.79
N GLU A 41 7.93 -19.36 5.28
CA GLU A 41 8.19 -19.20 6.72
C GLU A 41 7.42 -18.00 7.26
N GLU A 42 7.01 -18.06 8.54
CA GLU A 42 6.40 -16.95 9.28
C GLU A 42 7.31 -15.71 9.27
N SER A 43 7.27 -14.98 8.16
CA SER A 43 8.13 -13.84 7.90
C SER A 43 7.38 -12.59 8.33
N ASP A 44 7.98 -11.81 9.23
CA ASP A 44 7.47 -10.51 9.61
C ASP A 44 7.78 -9.51 8.49
N VAL A 45 6.83 -9.32 7.59
CA VAL A 45 6.98 -8.40 6.46
C VAL A 45 6.39 -7.05 6.85
N ARG A 46 7.23 -6.01 6.88
CA ARG A 46 6.80 -4.62 6.97
C ARG A 46 6.95 -3.96 5.62
N VAL A 47 5.87 -3.33 5.17
CA VAL A 47 5.87 -2.48 3.97
C VAL A 47 5.68 -1.05 4.44
N ALA A 48 6.59 -0.18 4.04
CA ALA A 48 6.51 1.26 4.27
C ALA A 48 6.49 1.95 2.91
N ILE A 49 5.40 2.66 2.59
CA ILE A 49 5.30 3.46 1.37
C ILE A 49 5.85 4.85 1.68
N ASP A 50 6.96 5.20 1.01
CA ASP A 50 7.55 6.54 1.11
C ASP A 50 6.62 7.57 0.46
N ARG A 51 6.42 8.69 1.18
CA ARG A 51 5.43 9.73 0.86
C ARG A 51 6.08 10.99 0.25
N MET A 52 7.40 11.00 -0.03
CA MET A 52 8.13 12.17 -0.55
C MET A 52 7.99 12.38 -2.06
#